data_AF-A0A1G2VIB7-F1
#
_entry.id   AF-A0A1G2VIB7-F1
#
_cell.length_a   1.000
_cell.length_b   1.000
_cell.length_c   1.000
_cell.angle_alpha   90.00
_cell.angle_beta   90.00
_cell.angle_gamma   90.00
#
_symmetry.space_group_name_H-M   'P 1'
#
loop_
_entity.id
_entity.type
_entity.pdbx_description
1 polymer ?
#
loop_
_entity_poly.entity_id
_entity_poly.type
_entity_poly.pdbx_seq_one_letter_code
_entity_poly.pdbx_strand_id
1 'polypeptide(L)'
;MMRGTLESKSLWYRYKTKVWLDNTPETAVVHNAMRVLRSIRYSGDFAYVSNPITSGKFLYELMLERPLVRRETQVKLAMEHNYRAGLNFVRILRQRLVCPIIYPADLAPARQQWEQDHFQALWLSITAEKCTELHMADGWEFSNGCSEELVHAMQLRLGLPRHSNLVFYNTKENEENERMRMRNIKVFDHVGSPLCLKDGIDRIESALSWLKRHDLEAKKLKDCLGLLRWTEDMLSEKFYQ
;
A
#
# COMPACT_ATOMS: atom_id res chain seq x y z
N MET A 1 18.14 -7.73 21.15
CA MET A 1 18.09 -6.76 20.03
C MET A 1 17.00 -5.74 20.41
N MET A 2 17.30 -4.43 20.52
CA MET A 2 16.28 -3.45 20.87
C MET A 2 15.18 -3.46 19.80
N ARG A 3 13.97 -3.87 20.18
CA ARG A 3 12.81 -3.83 19.28
C ARG A 3 12.54 -2.36 18.95
N GLY A 4 12.50 -2.03 17.66
CA GLY A 4 12.21 -0.67 17.22
C GLY A 4 10.81 -0.23 17.65
N THR A 5 10.56 1.08 17.72
CA THR A 5 9.23 1.64 17.96
C THR A 5 8.37 1.61 16.71
N LEU A 6 7.05 1.78 16.86
CA LEU A 6 6.13 1.91 15.72
C LEU A 6 6.53 3.07 14.81
N GLU A 7 6.94 4.22 15.35
CA GLU A 7 7.44 5.36 14.57
C GLU A 7 8.66 4.98 13.71
N SER A 8 9.59 4.19 14.26
CA SER A 8 10.80 3.78 13.54
C SER A 8 10.56 2.71 12.47
N LYS A 9 9.43 1.99 12.54
CA LYS A 9 9.09 0.87 11.65
C LYS A 9 7.91 1.15 10.73
N SER A 10 7.12 2.18 10.99
CA SER A 10 5.93 2.51 10.23
C SER A 10 6.29 3.10 8.86
N LEU A 11 5.83 2.43 7.79
CA LEU A 11 5.97 2.94 6.43
C LEU A 11 5.25 4.27 6.26
N TRP A 12 4.04 4.37 6.82
CA TRP A 12 3.26 5.59 6.74
C TRP A 12 3.90 6.74 7.50
N TYR A 13 4.46 6.51 8.69
CA TYR A 13 5.23 7.55 9.37
C TYR A 13 6.42 8.03 8.54
N ARG A 14 7.20 7.08 8.00
CA ARG A 14 8.36 7.36 7.14
C ARG A 14 7.99 8.25 5.96
N TYR A 15 6.96 7.88 5.21
CA TYR A 15 6.56 8.61 4.01
C TYR A 15 5.86 9.93 4.31
N LYS A 16 4.94 9.92 5.28
CA LYS A 16 4.18 11.11 5.64
C LYS A 16 5.09 12.17 6.25
N THR A 17 6.01 11.83 7.16
CA THR A 17 6.96 12.84 7.70
C THR A 17 7.86 13.42 6.61
N LYS A 18 8.37 12.58 5.70
CA LYS A 18 9.21 13.04 4.59
C LYS A 18 8.48 14.00 3.65
N VAL A 19 7.24 13.67 3.26
CA VAL A 19 6.49 14.46 2.28
C VAL A 19 5.73 15.61 2.95
N TRP A 20 5.00 15.41 4.05
CA TRP A 20 4.13 16.46 4.61
C TRP A 20 4.88 17.66 5.17
N LEU A 21 6.13 17.47 5.59
CA LEU A 21 6.97 18.54 6.14
C LEU A 21 7.77 19.27 5.06
N ASP A 22 7.78 18.77 3.82
CA ASP A 22 8.46 19.42 2.72
C ASP A 22 7.62 20.57 2.16
N ASN A 23 8.27 21.51 1.48
CA ASN A 23 7.63 22.68 0.89
C ASN A 23 7.82 22.69 -0.64
N THR A 24 7.22 21.71 -1.31
CA THR A 24 7.25 21.55 -2.77
C THR A 24 5.86 21.62 -3.40
N PRO A 25 5.74 21.97 -4.69
CA PRO A 25 4.47 21.91 -5.41
C PRO A 25 3.80 20.53 -5.38
N GLU A 26 4.59 19.46 -5.49
CA GLU A 26 4.12 18.06 -5.43
C GLU A 26 3.52 17.75 -4.06
N THR A 27 4.22 18.14 -3.00
CA THR A 27 3.72 18.02 -1.62
C THR A 27 2.40 18.77 -1.44
N ALA A 28 2.29 20.00 -1.97
CA ALA A 28 1.05 20.76 -1.90
C ALA A 28 -0.12 20.04 -2.58
N VAL A 29 0.10 19.34 -3.70
CA VAL A 29 -0.95 18.53 -4.35
C VAL A 29 -1.33 17.33 -3.49
N VAL A 30 -0.37 16.65 -2.89
CA VAL A 30 -0.66 15.55 -1.95
C VAL A 30 -1.52 16.04 -0.77
N HIS A 31 -1.17 17.18 -0.16
CA HIS A 31 -1.99 17.80 0.90
C HIS A 31 -3.40 18.13 0.43
N ASN A 32 -3.53 18.73 -0.76
CA ASN A 32 -4.82 19.14 -1.31
C ASN A 32 -5.69 17.94 -1.68
N ALA A 33 -5.12 16.88 -2.27
CA ALA A 33 -5.82 15.63 -2.53
C ALA A 33 -6.40 15.04 -1.24
N MET A 34 -5.59 14.95 -0.19
CA MET A 34 -6.08 14.49 1.11
C MET A 34 -7.14 15.42 1.69
N ARG A 35 -7.00 16.75 1.61
CA ARG A 35 -8.03 17.71 2.05
C ARG A 35 -9.37 17.49 1.35
N VAL A 36 -9.36 17.26 0.03
CA VAL A 36 -10.56 16.93 -0.74
C VAL A 36 -11.17 15.61 -0.29
N LEU A 37 -10.38 14.54 -0.16
CA LEU A 37 -10.89 13.26 0.33
C LEU A 37 -11.42 13.35 1.77
N ARG A 38 -10.82 14.22 2.59
CA ARG A 38 -11.27 14.53 3.95
C ARG A 38 -12.61 15.27 3.98
N SER A 39 -12.91 16.11 3.00
CA SER A 39 -14.19 16.84 2.93
C SER A 39 -15.38 15.96 2.54
N ILE A 40 -15.14 14.82 1.90
CA ILE A 40 -16.17 13.80 1.63
C ILE A 40 -16.55 13.15 2.96
N ARG A 41 -17.55 13.70 3.66
CA ARG A 41 -17.92 13.30 5.03
C ARG A 41 -18.79 12.05 5.07
N TYR A 42 -19.65 11.83 4.09
CA TYR A 42 -20.45 10.61 4.00
C TYR A 42 -19.64 9.51 3.32
N SER A 43 -19.30 8.44 4.03
CA SER A 43 -18.90 7.20 3.37
C SER A 43 -19.10 6.06 4.35
N GLY A 44 -19.99 5.13 4.03
CA GLY A 44 -19.97 3.81 4.64
C GLY A 44 -18.67 3.10 4.24
N ASP A 45 -18.77 1.85 3.82
CA ASP A 45 -17.57 1.15 3.36
C ASP A 45 -16.89 1.88 2.20
N PHE A 46 -15.57 1.72 2.09
CA PHE A 46 -14.74 2.30 1.05
C PHE A 46 -13.58 1.37 0.75
N ALA A 47 -13.50 0.92 -0.50
CA ALA A 47 -12.53 -0.09 -0.94
C ALA A 47 -11.35 0.55 -1.67
N TYR A 48 -10.14 0.15 -1.28
CA TYR A 48 -8.89 0.48 -1.97
C TYR A 48 -8.39 -0.70 -2.79
N VAL A 49 -7.99 -0.45 -4.04
CA VAL A 49 -7.40 -1.47 -4.90
C VAL A 49 -5.88 -1.35 -4.90
N SER A 50 -5.21 -2.37 -4.39
CA SER A 50 -3.76 -2.53 -4.48
C SER A 50 -3.41 -3.37 -5.70
N ASN A 51 -2.76 -2.77 -6.69
CA ASN A 51 -2.41 -3.44 -7.95
C ASN A 51 -0.95 -3.15 -8.31
N PRO A 52 -0.19 -4.16 -8.79
CA PRO A 52 1.11 -3.93 -9.41
C PRO A 52 1.02 -2.84 -10.47
N ILE A 53 1.99 -1.93 -10.57
CA ILE A 53 2.04 -0.95 -11.68
C ILE A 53 3.45 -0.93 -12.27
N THR A 54 4.41 -0.36 -11.54
CA THR A 54 5.82 -0.21 -11.98
C THR A 54 6.72 -1.38 -11.60
N SER A 55 6.21 -2.31 -10.80
CA SER A 55 6.86 -3.56 -10.38
C SER A 55 5.80 -4.65 -10.24
N GLY A 56 6.20 -5.91 -10.24
CA GLY A 56 5.29 -7.05 -10.16
C GLY A 56 5.81 -8.24 -10.95
N LYS A 57 5.09 -9.36 -10.87
CA LYS A 57 5.48 -10.63 -11.49
C LYS A 57 5.74 -10.51 -12.99
N PHE A 58 4.84 -9.83 -13.71
CA PHE A 58 4.97 -9.61 -15.15
C PHE A 58 6.25 -8.86 -15.53
N LEU A 59 6.71 -7.89 -14.73
CA LEU A 59 7.98 -7.20 -14.98
C LEU A 59 9.17 -8.14 -14.83
N TYR A 60 9.15 -9.01 -13.81
CA TYR A 60 10.20 -10.00 -13.61
C TYR A 60 10.22 -11.05 -14.72
N GLU A 61 9.06 -11.53 -15.16
CA GLU A 61 8.95 -12.42 -16.32
C GLU A 61 9.50 -11.76 -17.59
N LEU A 62 9.17 -10.50 -17.86
CA LEU A 62 9.75 -9.74 -18.98
C LEU A 62 11.27 -9.63 -18.91
N MET A 63 11.86 -9.51 -17.71
CA MET A 63 13.33 -9.47 -17.55
C MET A 63 13.97 -10.79 -17.95
N LEU A 64 13.33 -11.91 -17.64
CA LEU A 64 13.82 -13.25 -17.93
C LEU A 64 13.62 -13.61 -19.41
N GLU A 65 12.46 -13.29 -19.97
CA GLU A 65 12.12 -13.59 -21.36
C GLU A 65 12.85 -12.69 -22.36
N ARG A 66 13.11 -11.43 -21.97
CA ARG A 66 13.66 -10.39 -22.87
C ARG A 66 14.80 -9.63 -22.22
N PRO A 67 15.91 -10.30 -21.83
CA PRO A 67 17.00 -9.67 -21.07
C PRO A 67 17.75 -8.58 -21.85
N LEU A 68 17.71 -8.62 -23.19
CA LEU A 68 18.36 -7.64 -24.06
C LEU A 68 17.52 -6.36 -24.26
N VAL A 69 16.25 -6.37 -23.87
CA VAL A 69 15.39 -5.18 -23.94
C VAL A 69 15.76 -4.24 -22.81
N ARG A 70 15.91 -2.94 -23.11
CA ARG A 70 16.23 -1.91 -22.11
C ARG A 70 15.22 -1.92 -20.97
N ARG A 71 15.73 -1.67 -19.76
CA ARG A 71 14.94 -1.74 -18.52
C ARG A 71 13.74 -0.80 -18.56
N GLU A 72 13.91 0.41 -19.07
CA GLU A 72 12.86 1.41 -19.19
C GLU A 72 11.72 0.94 -20.09
N THR A 73 12.07 0.24 -21.18
CA THR A 73 11.09 -0.36 -22.09
C THR A 73 10.33 -1.50 -21.42
N GLN A 74 11.02 -2.38 -20.68
CA GLN A 74 10.36 -3.45 -19.92
C GLN A 74 9.40 -2.88 -18.87
N VAL A 75 9.80 -1.84 -18.14
CA VAL A 75 8.94 -1.16 -17.14
C VAL A 75 7.72 -0.55 -17.82
N LYS A 76 7.87 0.13 -18.97
CA LYS A 76 6.75 0.70 -19.71
C LYS A 76 5.75 -0.37 -20.16
N LEU A 77 6.23 -1.49 -20.69
CA LEU A 77 5.39 -2.63 -21.08
C LEU A 77 4.67 -3.23 -19.87
N ALA A 78 5.36 -3.36 -18.74
CA ALA A 78 4.77 -3.85 -17.51
C ALA A 78 3.69 -2.90 -16.97
N MET A 79 3.93 -1.58 -16.98
CA MET A 79 2.92 -0.60 -16.57
C MET A 79 1.65 -0.69 -17.42
N GLU A 80 1.80 -0.80 -18.75
CA GLU A 80 0.65 -0.93 -19.66
C GLU A 80 -0.14 -2.22 -19.41
N HIS A 81 0.55 -3.35 -19.26
CA HIS A 81 -0.07 -4.63 -18.93
C HIS A 81 -0.78 -4.57 -17.58
N ASN A 82 -0.07 -4.17 -16.54
CA ASN A 82 -0.55 -4.16 -15.17
C ASN A 82 -1.71 -3.18 -14.97
N TYR A 83 -1.69 -2.03 -15.65
CA TYR A 83 -2.80 -1.07 -15.60
C TYR A 83 -4.08 -1.67 -16.19
N ARG A 84 -3.99 -2.40 -17.31
CA ARG A 84 -5.15 -3.12 -17.89
C ARG A 84 -5.66 -4.23 -16.96
N ALA A 85 -4.75 -4.98 -16.35
CA ALA A 85 -5.11 -6.01 -15.37
C ALA A 85 -5.83 -5.38 -14.17
N GLY A 86 -5.34 -4.26 -13.64
CA GLY A 86 -5.98 -3.51 -12.56
C GLY A 86 -7.36 -2.97 -12.92
N LEU A 87 -7.54 -2.43 -14.13
CA LEU A 87 -8.85 -2.01 -14.61
C LEU A 87 -9.85 -3.17 -14.70
N ASN A 88 -9.39 -4.34 -15.15
CA ASN A 88 -10.24 -5.53 -15.16
C ASN A 88 -10.61 -5.95 -13.73
N PHE A 89 -9.65 -5.92 -12.81
CA PHE A 89 -9.91 -6.22 -11.40
C PHE A 89 -10.92 -5.26 -10.78
N VAL A 90 -10.80 -3.95 -11.02
CA VAL A 90 -11.80 -2.94 -10.59
C VAL A 90 -13.20 -3.25 -11.15
N ARG A 91 -13.31 -3.68 -12.41
CA ARG A 91 -14.61 -4.08 -13.00
C ARG A 91 -15.22 -5.27 -12.27
N ILE A 92 -14.42 -6.27 -11.92
CA ILE A 92 -14.85 -7.43 -11.14
C ILE A 92 -15.32 -7.00 -9.75
N LEU A 93 -14.56 -6.13 -9.07
CA LEU A 93 -14.93 -5.63 -7.74
C LEU A 93 -16.24 -4.82 -7.78
N ARG A 94 -16.47 -4.00 -8.81
CA ARG A 94 -17.73 -3.25 -8.99
C ARG A 94 -18.97 -4.15 -9.13
N GLN A 95 -18.80 -5.41 -9.52
CA GLN A 95 -19.92 -6.37 -9.58
C GLN A 95 -20.26 -6.97 -8.21
N ARG A 96 -19.34 -6.89 -7.23
CA ARG A 96 -19.42 -7.57 -5.93
C ARG A 96 -19.60 -6.61 -4.76
N LEU A 97 -19.04 -5.40 -4.88
CA LEU A 97 -19.02 -4.40 -3.83
C LEU A 97 -20.08 -3.33 -4.07
N VAL A 98 -20.74 -2.92 -2.99
CA VAL A 98 -21.78 -1.85 -2.99
C VAL A 98 -21.21 -0.55 -2.41
N CYS A 99 -19.88 -0.39 -2.45
CA CYS A 99 -19.17 0.74 -1.89
C CYS A 99 -18.33 1.47 -2.95
N PRO A 100 -17.98 2.75 -2.71
CA PRO A 100 -17.00 3.43 -3.56
C PRO A 100 -15.66 2.70 -3.56
N ILE A 101 -15.06 2.59 -4.75
CA ILE A 101 -13.76 1.96 -4.97
C ILE A 101 -12.78 3.04 -5.45
N ILE A 102 -11.62 3.13 -4.80
CA ILE A 102 -10.48 3.91 -5.31
C ILE A 102 -9.49 2.99 -6.00
N TYR A 103 -9.13 3.35 -7.22
CA TYR A 103 -8.05 2.73 -7.97
C TYR A 103 -6.91 3.75 -8.13
N PRO A 104 -5.83 3.63 -7.33
CA PRO A 104 -4.77 4.65 -7.25
C PRO A 104 -4.06 4.92 -8.57
N ALA A 105 -3.99 3.94 -9.47
CA ALA A 105 -3.31 4.11 -10.74
C ALA A 105 -4.01 5.14 -11.65
N ASP A 106 -5.30 5.40 -11.44
CA ASP A 106 -6.04 6.45 -12.16
C ASP A 106 -5.73 7.85 -11.60
N LEU A 107 -5.06 7.94 -10.45
CA LEU A 107 -4.77 9.19 -9.74
C LEU A 107 -3.35 9.71 -9.99
N ALA A 108 -2.76 9.35 -11.15
CA ALA A 108 -1.49 9.90 -11.58
C ALA A 108 -1.63 11.41 -11.90
N PRO A 109 -0.83 12.29 -11.29
CA PRO A 109 -0.96 13.72 -11.49
C PRO A 109 -0.57 14.10 -12.92
N ALA A 110 -1.47 14.79 -13.63
CA ALA A 110 -1.16 15.35 -14.92
C ALA A 110 -0.10 16.45 -14.76
N ARG A 111 1.01 16.35 -15.50
CA ARG A 111 2.07 17.39 -15.58
C ARG A 111 2.85 17.62 -14.27
N GLN A 112 2.94 16.62 -13.39
CA GLN A 112 3.84 16.65 -12.24
C GLN A 112 4.78 15.45 -12.24
N GLN A 113 5.99 15.64 -11.71
CA GLN A 113 6.97 14.58 -11.54
C GLN A 113 6.97 14.14 -10.08
N TRP A 114 6.05 13.24 -9.75
CA TRP A 114 6.03 12.67 -8.41
C TRP A 114 7.08 11.57 -8.28
N GLU A 115 7.92 11.72 -7.28
CA GLU A 115 8.73 10.62 -6.77
C GLU A 115 7.87 9.56 -6.07
N GLN A 116 8.39 8.34 -5.96
CA GLN A 116 7.73 7.22 -5.27
C GLN A 116 7.20 7.59 -3.88
N ASP A 117 7.93 8.44 -3.16
CA ASP A 117 7.58 8.84 -1.80
C ASP A 117 6.30 9.68 -1.74
N HIS A 118 6.04 10.54 -2.75
CA HIS A 118 4.80 11.30 -2.85
C HIS A 118 3.59 10.38 -3.05
N PHE A 119 3.73 9.40 -3.95
CA PHE A 119 2.72 8.38 -4.18
C PHE A 119 2.43 7.59 -2.90
N GLN A 120 3.46 7.05 -2.25
CA GLN A 120 3.29 6.27 -1.02
C GLN A 120 2.71 7.10 0.13
N ALA A 121 3.14 8.35 0.28
CA ALA A 121 2.60 9.21 1.32
C ALA A 121 1.09 9.49 1.11
N LEU A 122 0.64 9.65 -0.13
CA LEU A 122 -0.78 9.77 -0.47
C LEU A 122 -1.54 8.44 -0.25
N TRP A 123 -1.07 7.36 -0.87
CA TRP A 123 -1.71 6.05 -0.86
C TRP A 123 -1.92 5.49 0.54
N LEU A 124 -0.86 5.47 1.35
CA LEU A 124 -0.96 5.00 2.73
C LEU A 124 -1.86 5.91 3.57
N SER A 125 -1.89 7.22 3.31
CA SER A 125 -2.83 8.12 3.99
C SER A 125 -4.29 7.87 3.59
N ILE A 126 -4.57 7.51 2.34
CA ILE A 126 -5.92 7.12 1.92
C ILE A 126 -6.33 5.83 2.62
N THR A 127 -5.47 4.80 2.61
CA THR A 127 -5.71 3.53 3.30
C THR A 127 -6.02 3.77 4.77
N ALA A 128 -5.16 4.50 5.48
CA ALA A 128 -5.39 4.82 6.89
C ALA A 128 -6.66 5.63 7.11
N GLU A 129 -6.88 6.72 6.38
CA GLU A 129 -7.88 7.73 6.74
C GLU A 129 -9.26 7.53 6.10
N LYS A 130 -9.40 6.62 5.13
CA LYS A 130 -10.67 6.44 4.38
C LYS A 130 -11.11 5.01 4.23
N CYS A 131 -10.20 4.07 4.08
CA CYS A 131 -10.57 2.72 3.67
C CYS A 131 -11.13 1.89 4.81
N THR A 132 -12.12 1.06 4.48
CA THR A 132 -12.58 -0.05 5.32
C THR A 132 -12.14 -1.39 4.75
N GLU A 133 -11.83 -1.43 3.45
CA GLU A 133 -11.37 -2.62 2.74
C GLU A 133 -10.16 -2.33 1.85
N LEU A 134 -9.21 -3.27 1.82
CA LEU A 134 -8.05 -3.29 0.94
C LEU A 134 -8.12 -4.57 0.09
N HIS A 135 -8.20 -4.41 -1.23
CA HIS A 135 -8.32 -5.51 -2.18
C HIS A 135 -7.02 -5.64 -2.96
N MET A 136 -6.34 -6.77 -2.76
CA MET A 136 -5.03 -7.07 -3.35
C MET A 136 -5.21 -7.80 -4.68
N ALA A 137 -4.73 -7.22 -5.78
CA ALA A 137 -4.77 -7.83 -7.11
C ALA A 137 -3.93 -9.12 -7.18
N ASP A 138 -4.10 -9.89 -8.25
CA ASP A 138 -3.29 -11.09 -8.46
C ASP A 138 -1.80 -10.75 -8.61
N GLY A 139 -0.93 -11.59 -8.06
CA GLY A 139 0.52 -11.38 -8.04
C GLY A 139 1.00 -10.16 -7.25
N TRP A 140 0.18 -9.62 -6.34
CA TRP A 140 0.53 -8.46 -5.51
C TRP A 140 1.83 -8.65 -4.72
N GLU A 141 2.13 -9.89 -4.31
CA GLU A 141 3.31 -10.24 -3.51
C GLU A 141 4.64 -10.04 -4.24
N PHE A 142 4.60 -9.84 -5.57
CA PHE A 142 5.76 -9.47 -6.38
C PHE A 142 5.91 -7.95 -6.54
N SER A 143 4.91 -7.15 -6.16
CA SER A 143 4.92 -5.70 -6.30
C SER A 143 5.42 -5.02 -5.03
N ASN A 144 6.40 -4.12 -5.18
CA ASN A 144 6.93 -3.34 -4.09
C ASN A 144 5.85 -2.47 -3.44
N GLY A 145 5.06 -1.75 -4.26
CA GLY A 145 4.00 -0.87 -3.77
C GLY A 145 2.89 -1.64 -3.06
N CYS A 146 2.45 -2.77 -3.64
CA CYS A 146 1.39 -3.57 -3.02
C CYS A 146 1.84 -4.19 -1.70
N SER A 147 3.08 -4.66 -1.63
CA SER A 147 3.65 -5.20 -0.39
C SER A 147 3.75 -4.12 0.70
N GLU A 148 4.14 -2.89 0.35
CA GLU A 148 4.15 -1.76 1.28
C GLU A 148 2.74 -1.39 1.77
N GLU A 149 1.73 -1.42 0.89
CA GLU A 149 0.32 -1.19 1.25
C GLU A 149 -0.22 -2.27 2.20
N LEU A 150 0.10 -3.54 1.96
CA LEU A 150 -0.24 -4.63 2.88
C LEU A 150 0.43 -4.45 4.24
N VAL A 151 1.75 -4.18 4.25
CA VAL A 151 2.50 -3.90 5.48
C VAL A 151 1.82 -2.79 6.25
N HIS A 152 1.45 -1.70 5.58
CA HIS A 152 0.79 -0.59 6.23
C HIS A 152 -0.56 -0.97 6.85
N ALA A 153 -1.44 -1.65 6.10
CA ALA A 153 -2.73 -2.12 6.61
C ALA A 153 -2.57 -3.02 7.84
N MET A 154 -1.55 -3.88 7.86
CA MET A 154 -1.25 -4.71 9.02
C MET A 154 -0.67 -3.91 10.19
N GLN A 155 0.20 -2.93 9.93
CA GLN A 155 0.76 -2.03 10.96
C GLN A 155 -0.30 -1.17 11.65
N LEU A 156 -1.37 -0.78 10.94
CA LEU A 156 -2.48 -0.02 11.55
C LEU A 156 -3.17 -0.78 12.69
N ARG A 157 -3.05 -2.11 12.73
CA ARG A 157 -3.53 -2.94 13.85
C ARG A 157 -2.80 -2.68 15.16
N LEU A 158 -1.53 -2.24 15.08
CA LEU A 158 -0.72 -1.85 16.23
C LEU A 158 -1.08 -0.45 16.74
N GLY A 159 -1.75 0.38 15.95
CA GLY A 159 -2.08 1.77 16.27
C GLY A 159 -1.51 2.76 15.26
N LEU A 160 -1.47 4.03 15.66
CA LEU A 160 -0.97 5.12 14.83
C LEU A 160 0.31 5.72 15.45
N PRO A 161 1.38 5.90 14.65
CA PRO A 161 2.54 6.68 15.03
C PRO A 161 2.19 8.08 15.53
N ARG A 162 2.99 8.62 16.46
CA ARG A 162 2.83 9.98 16.98
C ARG A 162 3.93 10.92 16.47
N HIS A 163 3.58 12.17 16.21
CA HIS A 163 4.53 13.24 15.85
C HIS A 163 4.05 14.57 16.42
N SER A 164 4.97 15.39 16.93
CA SER A 164 4.62 16.68 17.57
C SER A 164 3.95 17.66 16.60
N ASN A 165 4.36 17.63 15.33
CA ASN A 165 3.95 18.62 14.32
C ASN A 165 2.95 18.10 13.28
N LEU A 166 2.57 16.81 13.34
CA LEU A 166 1.70 16.21 12.34
C LEU A 166 0.54 15.48 13.01
N VAL A 167 -0.67 15.83 12.59
CA VAL A 167 -1.86 15.09 12.98
C VAL A 167 -2.04 13.91 12.03
N PHE A 168 -1.86 12.71 12.57
CA PHE A 168 -1.93 11.49 11.80
C PHE A 168 -3.36 10.96 11.62
N TYR A 169 -4.29 11.34 12.48
CA TYR A 169 -5.70 10.97 12.36
C TYR A 169 -6.53 12.19 11.94
N ASN A 170 -7.44 12.02 10.99
CA ASN A 170 -8.39 13.07 10.65
C ASN A 170 -9.78 12.50 10.81
N THR A 171 -10.49 12.94 11.84
CA THR A 171 -11.68 12.25 12.29
C THR A 171 -12.92 12.81 11.61
N LYS A 172 -13.69 11.93 10.97
CA LYS A 172 -15.10 12.20 10.68
C LYS A 172 -15.95 12.00 11.95
N GLU A 173 -15.47 11.13 12.83
CA GLU A 173 -16.10 10.73 14.09
C GLU A 173 -15.23 11.13 15.30
N ASN A 174 -15.39 10.47 16.43
CA ASN A 174 -14.41 10.57 17.51
C ASN A 174 -13.14 9.77 17.16
N GLU A 175 -12.05 10.07 17.85
CA GLU A 175 -10.75 9.44 17.62
C GLU A 175 -10.77 7.92 17.86
N GLU A 176 -11.54 7.46 18.85
CA GLU A 176 -11.65 6.06 19.22
C GLU A 176 -12.21 5.21 18.09
N ASN A 177 -13.33 5.63 17.50
CA ASN A 177 -13.97 4.91 16.39
C ASN A 177 -13.07 4.85 15.15
N GLU A 178 -12.38 5.95 14.82
CA GLU A 178 -11.46 5.98 13.67
C GLU A 178 -10.27 5.05 13.88
N ARG A 179 -9.72 5.00 15.10
CA ARG A 179 -8.67 4.03 15.44
C ARG A 179 -9.19 2.60 15.33
N MET A 180 -10.41 2.34 15.79
CA MET A 180 -11.04 1.04 15.64
C MET A 180 -11.25 0.67 14.16
N ARG A 181 -11.71 1.58 13.31
CA ARG A 181 -11.80 1.35 11.86
C ARG A 181 -10.44 1.00 11.26
N MET A 182 -9.42 1.81 11.53
CA MET A 182 -8.06 1.60 11.01
C MET A 182 -7.48 0.24 11.39
N ARG A 183 -7.69 -0.20 12.64
CA ARG A 183 -7.27 -1.52 13.12
C ARG A 183 -8.06 -2.67 12.46
N ASN A 184 -9.26 -2.39 11.97
CA ASN A 184 -10.16 -3.39 11.41
C ASN A 184 -10.32 -3.27 9.88
N ILE A 185 -9.38 -2.63 9.18
CA ILE A 185 -9.35 -2.67 7.72
C ILE A 185 -9.29 -4.15 7.28
N LYS A 186 -10.31 -4.57 6.54
CA LYS A 186 -10.38 -5.91 5.97
C LYS A 186 -9.47 -5.97 4.76
N VAL A 187 -8.70 -7.04 4.64
CA VAL A 187 -7.83 -7.25 3.48
C VAL A 187 -8.31 -8.49 2.75
N PHE A 188 -8.43 -8.40 1.43
CA PHE A 188 -8.89 -9.48 0.57
C PHE A 188 -7.90 -9.71 -0.57
N ASP A 189 -7.80 -10.95 -1.04
CA ASP A 189 -7.11 -11.26 -2.29
C ASP A 189 -8.00 -11.03 -3.52
N HIS A 190 -7.46 -11.29 -4.70
CA HIS A 190 -8.11 -11.01 -5.98
C HIS A 190 -9.38 -11.83 -6.22
N VAL A 191 -9.57 -12.96 -5.52
CA VAL A 191 -10.82 -13.74 -5.59
C VAL A 191 -11.84 -13.28 -4.56
N GLY A 192 -11.45 -12.43 -3.60
CA GLY A 192 -12.30 -11.95 -2.51
C GLY A 192 -12.16 -12.76 -1.22
N SER A 193 -11.13 -13.61 -1.10
CA SER A 193 -10.85 -14.34 0.13
C SER A 193 -10.15 -13.43 1.13
N PRO A 194 -10.52 -13.45 2.42
CA PRO A 194 -9.79 -12.70 3.43
C PRO A 194 -8.30 -13.07 3.48
N LEU A 195 -7.43 -12.06 3.54
CA LEU A 195 -6.00 -12.21 3.75
C LEU A 195 -5.65 -11.78 5.17
N CYS A 196 -5.05 -12.69 5.94
CA CYS A 196 -4.47 -12.36 7.24
C CYS A 196 -2.97 -12.03 7.10
N LEU A 197 -2.36 -11.62 8.23
CA LEU A 197 -0.94 -11.29 8.28
C LEU A 197 -0.05 -12.47 7.87
N LYS A 198 -0.38 -13.67 8.35
CA LYS A 198 0.35 -14.90 8.01
C LYS A 198 0.28 -15.21 6.51
N ASP A 199 -0.90 -15.10 5.90
CA ASP A 199 -1.04 -15.29 4.44
C ASP A 199 -0.15 -14.32 3.66
N GLY A 200 -0.07 -13.07 4.13
CA GLY A 200 0.81 -12.05 3.57
C GLY A 200 2.29 -12.42 3.64
N ILE A 201 2.73 -12.90 4.81
CA ILE A 201 4.11 -13.38 5.04
C ILE A 201 4.42 -14.55 4.10
N ASP A 202 3.57 -15.58 4.10
CA ASP A 202 3.76 -16.82 3.33
C ASP A 202 3.82 -16.53 1.81
N ARG A 203 2.98 -15.62 1.31
CA ARG A 203 2.96 -15.23 -0.11
C ARG A 203 4.21 -14.43 -0.50
N ILE A 204 4.66 -13.46 0.31
CA ILE A 204 5.91 -12.72 0.02
C ILE A 204 7.13 -13.64 0.10
N GLU A 205 7.18 -14.58 1.05
CA GLU A 205 8.25 -15.58 1.11
C GLU A 205 8.30 -16.47 -0.14
N SER A 206 7.13 -16.88 -0.62
CA SER A 206 7.01 -17.64 -1.86
C SER A 206 7.50 -16.84 -3.07
N ALA A 207 7.13 -15.56 -3.17
CA ALA A 207 7.61 -14.66 -4.22
C ALA A 207 9.13 -14.45 -4.15
N LEU A 208 9.69 -14.18 -2.97
CA LEU A 208 11.13 -14.04 -2.75
C LEU A 208 11.90 -15.32 -3.10
N SER A 209 11.34 -16.48 -2.78
CA SER A 209 11.93 -17.78 -3.15
C SER A 209 11.94 -17.97 -4.66
N TRP A 210 10.86 -17.60 -5.34
CA TRP A 210 10.81 -17.62 -6.80
C TRP A 210 11.84 -16.66 -7.42
N LEU A 211 11.95 -15.43 -6.91
CA LEU A 211 12.90 -14.42 -7.41
C LEU A 211 14.35 -14.88 -7.22
N LYS A 212 14.66 -15.47 -6.05
CA LYS A 212 15.98 -16.04 -5.76
C LYS A 212 16.35 -17.16 -6.74
N ARG A 213 15.41 -18.04 -7.10
CA ARG A 213 15.66 -19.13 -8.08
C ARG A 213 16.00 -18.62 -9.49
N HIS A 214 15.60 -17.39 -9.80
CA HIS A 214 15.84 -16.75 -11.09
C HIS A 214 16.92 -15.67 -11.04
N ASP A 215 17.70 -15.61 -9.95
CA ASP A 215 18.76 -14.61 -9.73
C ASP A 215 18.28 -13.15 -9.84
N LEU A 216 17.05 -12.89 -9.38
CA LEU A 216 16.45 -11.56 -9.37
C LEU A 216 16.50 -10.94 -7.97
N GLU A 217 16.99 -9.69 -7.89
CA GLU A 217 17.01 -8.94 -6.64
C GLU A 217 15.68 -8.25 -6.35
N ALA A 218 15.22 -8.36 -5.09
CA ALA A 218 14.03 -7.66 -4.61
C ALA A 218 14.20 -7.19 -3.16
N LYS A 219 15.11 -6.23 -2.95
CA LYS A 219 15.42 -5.68 -1.62
C LYS A 219 14.18 -5.16 -0.89
N LYS A 220 13.32 -4.40 -1.57
CA LYS A 220 12.09 -3.85 -0.96
C LYS A 220 11.12 -4.92 -0.48
N LEU A 221 10.98 -6.03 -1.19
CA LEU A 221 10.14 -7.15 -0.75
C LEU A 221 10.72 -7.82 0.51
N LYS A 222 12.05 -7.96 0.60
CA LYS A 222 12.73 -8.44 1.82
C LYS A 222 12.48 -7.49 3.00
N ASP A 223 12.55 -6.18 2.77
CA ASP A 223 12.26 -5.16 3.79
C ASP A 223 10.79 -5.25 4.25
N CYS A 224 9.84 -5.42 3.31
CA CYS A 224 8.42 -5.61 3.63
C CYS A 224 8.19 -6.88 4.46
N LEU A 225 8.80 -8.00 4.09
CA LEU A 225 8.72 -9.25 4.86
C LEU A 225 9.24 -9.05 6.30
N GLY A 226 10.36 -8.34 6.45
CA GLY A 226 10.90 -8.00 7.76
C GLY A 226 9.94 -7.16 8.61
N LEU A 227 9.22 -6.21 7.99
CA LEU A 227 8.21 -5.40 8.67
C LEU A 227 6.94 -6.17 9.02
N LEU A 228 6.48 -7.10 8.16
CA LEU A 228 5.35 -7.97 8.47
C LEU A 228 5.66 -8.88 9.67
N ARG A 229 6.82 -9.54 9.67
CA ARG A 229 7.26 -10.39 10.80
C ARG A 229 7.39 -9.58 12.09
N TRP A 230 7.98 -8.39 12.01
CA TRP A 230 8.00 -7.48 13.18
C TRP A 230 6.58 -7.13 13.65
N THR A 231 5.65 -6.89 12.72
CA THR A 231 4.26 -6.59 13.07
C THR A 231 3.57 -7.79 13.75
N GLU A 232 3.85 -9.01 13.27
CA GLU A 232 3.36 -10.26 13.85
C GLU A 232 3.85 -10.44 15.28
N ASP A 233 5.16 -10.25 15.51
CA ASP A 233 5.77 -10.30 16.84
C ASP A 233 5.08 -9.33 17.81
N MET A 234 4.88 -8.07 17.40
CA MET A 234 4.25 -7.05 18.24
C MET A 234 2.78 -7.38 18.56
N LEU A 235 2.02 -7.90 17.58
CA LEU A 235 0.64 -8.34 17.81
C LEU A 235 0.56 -9.53 18.76
N SER A 236 1.50 -10.48 18.67
CA SER A 236 1.55 -11.65 19.57
C SER A 236 1.77 -11.25 21.04
N GLU A 237 2.43 -10.12 21.25
CA GLU A 237 2.70 -9.54 22.57
C GLU A 237 1.60 -8.61 23.06
N LYS A 238 0.49 -8.50 22.31
CA LYS A 238 -0.62 -7.59 22.61
C LYS A 238 -0.15 -6.13 22.71
N PHE A 239 0.86 -5.74 21.92
CA PHE A 239 1.26 -4.34 21.82
C PHE A 239 0.19 -3.56 21.05
N TYR A 240 -0.29 -2.49 21.66
CA TYR A 240 -1.21 -1.53 21.03
C TYR A 240 -0.85 -0.11 21.49
N GLN A 241 -0.72 0.80 20.53
CA GLN A 241 -0.46 2.24 20.72
C GLN A 241 -1.68 3.11 20.46
#